data_AF-A0A564UI05-F1
#
_entry.id   AF-A0A564UI05-F1
#
_cell.length_a   1.000
_cell.length_b   1.000
_cell.length_c   1.000
_cell.angle_alpha   90.00
_cell.angle_beta   90.00
_cell.angle_gamma   90.00
#
_symmetry.space_group_name_H-M   'P 1'
#
loop_
_entity.id
_entity.type
_entity.pdbx_description
1 polymer ?
#
loop_
_entity_poly.entity_id
_entity_poly.type
_entity_poly.pdbx_seq_one_letter_code
_entity_poly.pdbx_strand_id
1 'polypeptide(L)'
;MRDQTPYIIWTNYESESVQENMSANYLGAYILEKAGLSMSKYDKFLLQLKKEIPIIGMGAIEDNNGKWFDMNSLPQKYAELINNYKILQYNKIKDRKNICKGIFS
;
A
#
# COMPACT_ATOMS: atom_id res chain seq x y z
N MET A 1 -16.81 11.43 1.29
CA MET A 1 -16.56 10.63 0.08
C MET A 1 -16.15 11.55 -1.09
N ARG A 2 -15.17 12.43 -0.89
CA ARG A 2 -14.77 13.43 -1.91
C ARG A 2 -13.50 13.04 -2.69
N ASP A 3 -12.75 12.06 -2.18
CA ASP A 3 -11.42 11.70 -2.67
C ASP A 3 -11.33 10.23 -3.14
N GLN A 4 -12.44 9.65 -3.62
CA GLN A 4 -12.43 8.32 -4.24
C GLN A 4 -12.43 8.45 -5.76
N THR A 5 -11.44 7.82 -6.41
CA THR A 5 -11.29 7.83 -7.86
C THR A 5 -11.46 6.41 -8.40
N PRO A 6 -12.34 6.19 -9.39
CA PRO A 6 -12.46 4.89 -10.03
C PRO A 6 -11.19 4.56 -10.82
N TYR A 7 -10.81 3.28 -10.87
CA TYR A 7 -9.66 2.81 -11.63
C TYR A 7 -9.98 1.46 -12.29
N ILE A 8 -9.24 1.13 -13.35
CA ILE A 8 -9.33 -0.14 -14.06
C ILE A 8 -7.92 -0.66 -14.29
N ILE A 9 -7.68 -1.93 -13.95
CA ILE A 9 -6.50 -2.67 -14.38
C ILE A 9 -6.96 -3.59 -15.49
N TRP A 10 -6.40 -3.41 -16.69
CA TRP A 10 -6.80 -4.13 -17.90
C TRP A 10 -5.65 -5.02 -18.38
N THR A 11 -6.00 -6.22 -18.84
CA THR A 11 -5.09 -7.18 -19.45
C THR A 11 -5.55 -7.51 -20.86
N ASN A 12 -4.62 -7.78 -21.78
CA ASN A 12 -4.91 -8.28 -23.12
C ASN A 12 -5.05 -9.81 -23.18
N TYR A 13 -5.05 -10.47 -22.03
CA TYR A 13 -5.28 -11.91 -21.84
C TYR A 13 -6.34 -12.11 -20.76
N GLU A 14 -6.89 -13.32 -20.67
CA GLU A 14 -7.91 -13.68 -19.67
C GLU A 14 -7.35 -13.55 -18.24
N SER A 15 -8.04 -12.79 -17.41
CA SER A 15 -7.66 -12.57 -16.02
C SER A 15 -8.89 -12.45 -15.14
N GLU A 16 -8.71 -12.72 -13.84
CA GLU A 16 -9.77 -12.54 -12.86
C GLU A 16 -10.06 -11.05 -12.65
N SER A 17 -11.33 -10.66 -12.82
CA SER A 17 -11.81 -9.34 -12.45
C SER A 17 -12.15 -9.30 -10.97
N VAL A 18 -11.51 -8.39 -10.23
CA VAL A 18 -11.74 -8.18 -8.80
C VAL A 18 -12.12 -6.72 -8.58
N GLN A 19 -13.22 -6.49 -7.87
CA GLN A 19 -13.62 -5.16 -7.44
C GLN A 19 -13.15 -4.96 -6.00
N GLU A 20 -12.17 -4.08 -5.82
CA GLU A 20 -11.66 -3.73 -4.50
C GLU A 20 -11.27 -2.25 -4.42
N ASN A 21 -11.40 -1.67 -3.22
CA ASN A 21 -10.87 -0.34 -2.93
C ASN A 21 -9.46 -0.47 -2.35
N MET A 22 -8.55 0.35 -2.83
CA MET A 22 -7.21 0.46 -2.25
C MET A 22 -6.67 1.87 -2.41
N SER A 23 -5.74 2.26 -1.54
CA SER A 23 -4.97 3.48 -1.73
C SER A 23 -4.00 3.33 -2.91
N ALA A 24 -3.78 4.44 -3.64
CA ALA A 24 -2.86 4.50 -4.79
C ALA A 24 -1.43 4.03 -4.43
N ASN A 25 -1.08 4.15 -3.16
CA ASN A 25 0.17 3.70 -2.54
C ASN A 25 0.48 2.21 -2.79
N TYR A 26 -0.53 1.38 -3.02
CA TYR A 26 -0.40 -0.05 -3.26
C TYR A 26 -0.43 -0.44 -4.74
N LEU A 27 -0.90 0.44 -5.61
CA LEU A 27 -1.24 0.11 -7.01
C LEU A 27 -0.06 -0.50 -7.78
N GLY A 28 1.15 0.03 -7.61
CA GLY A 28 2.34 -0.50 -8.29
C GLY A 28 2.67 -1.94 -7.88
N ALA A 29 2.72 -2.22 -6.57
CA ALA A 29 2.97 -3.56 -6.06
C ALA A 29 1.84 -4.54 -6.45
N TYR A 30 0.60 -4.07 -6.45
CA TYR A 30 -0.57 -4.87 -6.82
C TYR A 30 -0.54 -5.27 -8.31
N ILE A 31 -0.15 -4.36 -9.20
CA ILE A 31 0.04 -4.67 -10.63
C ILE A 31 1.13 -5.72 -10.81
N LEU A 32 2.27 -5.61 -10.10
CA LEU A 32 3.34 -6.60 -10.17
C LEU A 32 2.87 -8.00 -9.72
N GLU A 33 2.10 -8.07 -8.62
CA GLU A 33 1.51 -9.32 -8.14
C GLU A 33 0.56 -9.92 -9.18
N LYS A 34 -0.37 -9.12 -9.73
CA LYS A 34 -1.34 -9.60 -10.73
C LYS A 34 -0.70 -10.01 -12.05
N ALA A 35 0.41 -9.37 -12.44
CA ALA A 35 1.15 -9.72 -13.65
C ALA A 35 2.12 -10.91 -13.45
N GLY A 36 2.26 -11.44 -12.23
CA GLY A 36 3.21 -12.52 -11.92
C GLY A 36 4.67 -12.09 -12.04
N LEU A 37 4.96 -10.79 -11.90
CA LEU A 37 6.30 -10.23 -12.02
C LEU A 37 7.06 -10.31 -10.69
N SER A 38 8.39 -10.24 -10.79
CA SER A 38 9.26 -10.20 -9.62
C SER A 38 8.93 -8.98 -8.74
N MET A 39 8.83 -9.21 -7.43
CA MET A 39 8.56 -8.18 -6.43
C MET A 39 9.74 -8.02 -5.48
N SER A 40 10.09 -6.77 -5.18
CA SER A 40 11.06 -6.46 -4.11
C SER A 40 10.49 -6.80 -2.73
N LYS A 41 11.34 -6.77 -1.69
CA LYS A 41 10.84 -6.92 -0.31
C LYS A 41 9.88 -5.81 0.08
N TYR A 42 10.11 -4.59 -0.43
CA TYR A 42 9.23 -3.46 -0.22
C TYR A 42 7.85 -3.67 -0.84
N ASP A 43 7.78 -4.19 -2.07
CA ASP A 43 6.49 -4.44 -2.73
C ASP A 43 5.68 -5.51 -1.97
N LYS A 44 6.35 -6.57 -1.50
CA LYS A 44 5.72 -7.59 -0.64
C LYS A 44 5.23 -7.00 0.69
N PHE A 45 6.02 -6.11 1.30
CA PHE A 45 5.61 -5.37 2.49
C PHE A 45 4.35 -4.53 2.23
N LEU A 46 4.28 -3.81 1.10
CA LEU A 46 3.10 -3.02 0.73
C LEU A 46 1.84 -3.88 0.62
N LEU A 47 1.94 -5.06 0.01
CA LEU A 47 0.81 -5.98 -0.14
C LEU A 47 0.39 -6.61 1.19
N GLN A 48 1.34 -6.89 2.10
CA GLN A 48 1.03 -7.30 3.47
C GLN A 48 0.33 -6.18 4.24
N LEU A 49 0.80 -4.94 4.11
CA LEU A 49 0.18 -3.78 4.74
C LEU A 49 -1.25 -3.55 4.22
N LYS A 50 -1.48 -3.67 2.91
CA LYS A 50 -2.81 -3.56 2.28
C LYS A 50 -3.83 -4.52 2.89
N LYS A 51 -3.42 -5.74 3.28
CA LYS A 51 -4.31 -6.73 3.92
C LYS A 51 -4.83 -6.30 5.29
N GLU A 52 -4.12 -5.41 5.97
CA GLU A 52 -4.51 -4.87 7.28
C GLU A 52 -5.14 -3.47 7.13
N ILE A 53 -4.58 -2.64 6.26
CA ILE A 53 -4.94 -1.23 6.05
C ILE A 53 -5.08 -0.97 4.53
N PRO A 54 -6.20 -1.36 3.90
CA PRO A 54 -6.40 -1.19 2.46
C PRO A 54 -6.43 0.28 2.02
N ILE A 55 -6.91 1.18 2.88
CA ILE A 55 -6.99 2.62 2.58
C ILE A 55 -6.12 3.41 3.55
N ILE A 56 -5.17 4.15 2.98
CA ILE A 56 -4.38 5.16 3.67
C ILE A 56 -4.69 6.49 3.00
N GLY A 57 -5.41 7.36 3.70
CA GLY A 57 -5.67 8.74 3.31
C GLY A 57 -4.80 9.73 4.08
N MET A 58 -5.01 11.02 3.83
CA MET A 58 -4.24 12.08 4.49
C MET A 58 -4.59 12.22 5.99
N GLY A 59 -5.88 12.12 6.33
CA GLY A 59 -6.36 12.32 7.71
C GLY A 59 -6.82 11.04 8.43
N ALA A 60 -7.01 9.94 7.69
CA ALA A 60 -7.56 8.71 8.25
C ALA A 60 -7.09 7.48 7.49
N ILE A 61 -7.26 6.32 8.13
CA ILE A 61 -7.12 5.01 7.51
C ILE A 61 -8.44 4.24 7.59
N GLU A 62 -8.64 3.31 6.67
CA GLU A 62 -9.68 2.27 6.76
C GLU A 62 -8.97 0.93 6.91
N ASP A 63 -9.37 0.14 7.91
CA ASP A 63 -8.87 -1.22 8.11
C ASP A 63 -9.59 -2.24 7.22
N ASN A 64 -9.13 -3.49 7.28
CA ASN A 64 -9.70 -4.59 6.50
C ASN A 64 -11.12 -5.03 6.90
N ASN A 65 -11.67 -4.50 8.00
CA ASN A 65 -13.07 -4.68 8.40
C ASN A 65 -13.96 -3.51 7.96
N GLY A 66 -13.40 -2.55 7.22
CA GLY A 66 -14.10 -1.33 6.80
C GLY A 66 -14.22 -0.28 7.90
N LYS A 67 -13.47 -0.41 9.00
CA LYS A 67 -13.52 0.55 10.12
C LYS A 67 -12.54 1.68 9.89
N TRP A 68 -13.05 2.90 10.06
CA TRP A 68 -12.27 4.12 9.92
C TRP A 68 -11.62 4.54 11.23
N PHE A 69 -10.36 4.99 11.15
CA PHE A 69 -9.61 5.53 12.27
C PHE A 69 -8.93 6.84 11.86
N ASP A 70 -9.01 7.84 12.73
CA ASP A 70 -8.27 9.10 12.57
C ASP A 70 -6.77 8.86 12.71
N MET A 71 -5.97 9.47 11.83
CA MET A 71 -4.51 9.32 11.79
C MET A 71 -3.84 9.76 13.10
N ASN A 72 -4.44 10.68 13.85
CA ASN A 72 -3.94 11.18 15.14
C ASN A 72 -4.43 10.35 16.32
N SER A 73 -5.29 9.36 16.12
CA SER A 73 -5.89 8.53 17.17
C SER A 73 -5.93 7.06 16.77
N LEU A 74 -4.84 6.57 16.17
CA LEU A 74 -4.70 5.18 15.74
C LEU A 74 -4.52 4.25 16.95
N PRO A 75 -5.19 3.09 16.98
CA PRO A 75 -4.79 1.96 17.81
C PRO A 75 -3.31 1.61 17.61
N GLN A 76 -2.65 1.15 18.67
CA GLN A 76 -1.21 0.86 18.66
C GLN A 76 -0.77 -0.01 17.47
N LYS A 77 -1.52 -1.08 17.19
CA LYS A 77 -1.29 -1.98 16.03
C LYS A 77 -1.15 -1.19 14.71
N TYR A 78 -2.08 -0.29 14.43
CA TYR A 78 -2.08 0.46 13.18
C TYR A 78 -1.05 1.60 13.19
N ALA A 79 -0.81 2.20 14.35
CA ALA A 79 0.24 3.22 14.51
C ALA A 79 1.62 2.65 14.17
N GLU A 80 1.95 1.45 14.64
CA GLU A 80 3.22 0.77 14.35
C GLU A 80 3.36 0.43 12.86
N LEU A 81 2.31 -0.13 12.24
CA LEU A 81 2.29 -0.44 10.82
C LEU A 81 2.51 0.81 9.94
N ILE A 82 1.79 1.90 10.25
CA ILE A 82 1.93 3.17 9.53
C ILE A 82 3.30 3.80 9.77
N ASN A 83 3.87 3.68 10.97
CA ASN A 83 5.22 4.17 11.24
C ASN A 83 6.29 3.42 10.44
N ASN A 84 6.22 2.09 10.41
CA ASN A 84 7.12 1.25 9.59
C ASN A 84 7.02 1.63 8.11
N TYR A 85 5.80 1.85 7.62
CA TYR A 85 5.57 2.31 6.26
C TYR A 85 6.23 3.68 5.98
N LYS A 86 6.05 4.66 6.87
CA LYS A 86 6.65 6.00 6.75
C LYS A 86 8.18 5.95 6.72
N ILE A 87 8.80 5.11 7.57
CA ILE A 87 10.25 4.92 7.60
C ILE A 87 10.76 4.39 6.26
N LEU A 88 10.11 3.36 5.71
CA LEU A 88 10.51 2.76 4.43
C LEU A 88 10.31 3.72 3.25
N GLN A 89 9.19 4.45 3.22
CA GLN A 89 8.98 5.51 2.23
C GLN A 89 10.08 6.57 2.29
N TYR A 90 10.41 7.03 3.49
CA TYR A 90 11.45 8.03 3.69
C TYR A 90 12.81 7.54 3.19
N ASN A 91 13.19 6.30 3.53
CA ASN A 91 14.44 5.70 3.05
C ASN A 91 14.47 5.58 1.52
N LYS A 92 13.35 5.19 0.90
CA LYS A 92 13.23 5.07 -0.56
C LYS A 92 13.37 6.41 -1.31
N ILE A 93 12.75 7.48 -0.79
CA ILE A 93 12.57 8.74 -1.52
C ILE A 93 13.60 9.80 -1.14
N LYS A 94 13.90 9.92 0.16
CA LYS A 94 14.64 11.06 0.74
C LYS A 94 16.05 10.69 1.16
N ASP A 95 16.25 9.55 1.82
CA ASP A 95 17.56 9.14 2.29
C ASP A 95 18.40 8.47 1.19
N ARG A 96 18.76 9.26 0.17
CA ARG A 96 19.53 8.77 -0.99
C ARG A 96 20.93 8.26 -0.63
N LYS A 97 21.46 8.61 0.54
CA LYS A 97 22.79 8.20 1.00
C LYS A 97 22.77 6.84 1.68
N ASN A 98 21.71 6.53 2.43
CA ASN A 98 21.59 5.26 3.17
C ASN A 98 20.46 4.37 2.65
N ILE A 99 20.18 4.39 1.34
CA ILE A 99 19.17 3.49 0.76
C ILE A 99 19.60 2.04 1.00
N CYS A 100 18.77 1.29 1.72
CA CYS A 100 18.92 -0.15 1.85
C CYS A 100 18.51 -0.84 0.54
N LYS A 101 19.42 -0.89 -0.44
CA LYS A 101 19.14 -1.42 -1.80
C LYS A 101 18.46 -2.79 -1.78
N GLY A 102 18.93 -3.72 -0.95
CA GLY A 102 18.36 -5.07 -0.86
C GLY A 102 16.91 -5.18 -0.35
N ILE A 103 16.28 -4.06 0.03
CA ILE A 103 14.85 -3.99 0.34
C ILE A 103 14.05 -3.59 -0.91
N PHE A 104 14.62 -2.77 -1.79
CA PHE A 104 13.93 -2.16 -2.93
C PHE A 104 14.31 -2.77 -4.29
N SER A 105 15.37 -3.58 -4.35
CA SER A 105 15.83 -4.32 -5.52
C SER A 105 15.31 -5.75 -5.53
#